data_AF-A0A973Z0L8-F1
#
_entry.id   AF-A0A973Z0L8-F1
#
_cell.length_a   1.000
_cell.length_b   1.000
_cell.length_c   1.000
_cell.angle_alpha   90.00
_cell.angle_beta   90.00
_cell.angle_gamma   90.00
#
_symmetry.space_group_name_H-M   'P 1'
#
loop_
_entity.id
_entity.type
_entity.pdbx_description
1 polymer ?
#
loop_
_entity_poly.entity_id
_entity_poly.type
_entity_poly.pdbx_seq_one_letter_code
_entity_poly.pdbx_strand_id
1 'polypeptide(L)'
;MAPHAPAALGQALMVLRELRGGLHFAALRAVGLGVTQAVALDPGGGRGRLLRTGWCPEDAEALPTSVADRPDLRDRWRRAERSTDDRFDDAPAVLTGAERAEFADRLLAPRPPTRG
;
A
#
# COMPACT_ATOMS: atom_id res chain seq x y z
N MET A 1 6.85 31.28 4.12
CA MET A 1 6.11 30.02 3.84
C MET A 1 5.87 29.96 2.35
N ALA A 2 6.40 28.95 1.65
CA ALA A 2 6.14 28.83 0.22
C ALA A 2 4.62 28.67 0.02
N PRO A 3 3.96 29.51 -0.81
CA PRO A 3 2.58 29.28 -1.17
C PRO A 3 2.45 27.86 -1.75
N HIS A 4 1.39 27.14 -1.39
CA HIS A 4 1.09 25.75 -1.79
C HIS A 4 1.82 24.60 -1.06
N ALA A 5 2.54 24.84 0.05
CA ALA A 5 3.24 23.77 0.79
C ALA A 5 2.36 22.53 1.15
N PRO A 6 1.10 22.67 1.63
CA PRO A 6 0.24 21.51 1.88
C PRO A 6 -0.18 20.75 0.61
N ALA A 7 -0.41 21.46 -0.50
CA ALA A 7 -0.79 20.85 -1.77
C ALA A 7 0.38 20.08 -2.39
N ALA A 8 1.59 20.65 -2.32
CA ALA A 8 2.82 19.98 -2.75
C ALA A 8 3.10 18.71 -1.93
N LEU A 9 2.92 18.76 -0.61
CA LEU A 9 3.05 17.58 0.25
C LEU A 9 1.99 16.52 -0.08
N GLY A 10 0.73 16.94 -0.25
CA GLY A 10 -0.35 16.03 -0.65
C GLY A 10 -0.05 15.33 -1.98
N GLN A 11 0.45 16.07 -2.96
CA GLN A 11 0.86 15.50 -4.25
C GLN A 11 2.02 14.50 -4.09
N ALA A 12 3.04 14.82 -3.29
CA ALA A 12 4.15 13.91 -3.04
C ALA A 12 3.69 12.59 -2.39
N LEU A 13 2.81 12.67 -1.39
CA LEU A 13 2.21 11.49 -0.75
C LEU A 13 1.40 10.65 -1.73
N MET A 14 0.64 11.29 -2.63
CA MET A 14 -0.09 10.60 -3.69
C MET A 14 0.87 9.88 -4.65
N VAL A 15 1.95 10.54 -5.09
CA VAL A 15 2.96 9.90 -5.96
C VAL A 15 3.60 8.69 -5.29
N LEU A 16 3.95 8.78 -4.00
CA LEU A 16 4.51 7.66 -3.25
C LEU A 16 3.51 6.51 -3.09
N ARG A 17 2.23 6.82 -2.84
CA ARG A 17 1.14 5.85 -2.80
C ARG A 17 1.00 5.11 -4.14
N GLU A 18 0.96 5.85 -5.25
CA GLU A 18 0.84 5.26 -6.59
C GLU A 18 2.07 4.43 -6.96
N LEU A 19 3.27 4.89 -6.61
CA LEU A 19 4.51 4.14 -6.81
C LEU A 19 4.47 2.79 -6.07
N ARG A 20 4.17 2.80 -4.76
CA ARG A 20 4.08 1.55 -3.99
C ARG A 20 2.98 0.64 -4.54
N GLY A 21 1.83 1.20 -4.92
CA GLY A 21 0.73 0.45 -5.53
C GLY A 21 1.13 -0.24 -6.83
N GLY A 22 1.79 0.47 -7.74
CA GLY A 22 2.28 -0.07 -9.01
C GLY A 22 3.32 -1.18 -8.82
N LEU A 23 4.28 -0.96 -7.91
CA LEU A 23 5.27 -1.98 -7.52
C LEU A 23 4.59 -3.22 -6.93
N HIS A 24 3.57 -3.03 -6.08
CA HIS A 24 2.82 -4.13 -5.49
C HIS A 24 2.08 -4.96 -6.55
N PHE A 25 1.40 -4.31 -7.50
CA PHE A 25 0.75 -5.02 -8.60
C PHE A 25 1.75 -5.81 -9.45
N ALA A 26 2.93 -5.25 -9.72
CA ALA A 26 3.99 -5.96 -10.44
C ALA A 26 4.51 -7.17 -9.64
N ALA A 27 4.70 -7.01 -8.32
CA ALA A 27 5.15 -8.09 -7.44
C ALA A 27 4.12 -9.23 -7.35
N LEU A 28 2.83 -8.92 -7.22
CA LEU A 28 1.73 -9.89 -7.25
C LEU A 28 1.73 -10.71 -8.54
N ARG A 29 1.86 -10.02 -9.70
CA ARG A 29 1.95 -10.67 -11.02
C ARG A 29 3.17 -11.59 -11.11
N ALA A 30 4.32 -11.16 -10.59
CA ALA A 30 5.56 -11.95 -10.61
C ALA A 30 5.47 -13.24 -9.78
N VAL A 31 4.65 -13.26 -8.72
CA VAL A 31 4.40 -14.47 -7.91
C VAL A 31 3.15 -15.26 -8.36
N GLY A 32 2.52 -14.85 -9.46
CA GLY A 32 1.36 -15.52 -10.04
C GLY A 32 0.06 -15.33 -9.25
N LEU A 33 -0.11 -14.20 -8.55
CA LEU A 33 -1.35 -13.84 -7.87
C LEU A 33 -2.20 -12.89 -8.72
N GLY A 34 -3.49 -13.21 -8.81
CA GLY A 34 -4.51 -12.28 -9.30
C GLY A 34 -4.90 -11.24 -8.24
N VAL A 35 -5.52 -10.14 -8.67
CA VAL A 35 -5.94 -9.04 -7.79
C VAL A 35 -6.95 -9.53 -6.75
N THR A 36 -7.95 -10.31 -7.15
CA THR A 36 -8.96 -10.85 -6.23
C THR A 36 -8.36 -11.76 -5.16
N GLN A 37 -7.40 -12.61 -5.53
CA GLN A 37 -6.67 -13.46 -4.58
C GLN A 37 -5.86 -12.61 -3.60
N ALA A 38 -5.18 -11.57 -4.08
CA ALA A 38 -4.41 -10.66 -3.23
C ALA A 38 -5.32 -9.93 -2.23
N VAL A 39 -6.49 -9.46 -2.68
CA VAL A 39 -7.51 -8.84 -1.83
C VAL A 39 -8.06 -9.83 -0.80
N ALA A 40 -8.27 -11.09 -1.18
CA ALA A 40 -8.72 -12.14 -0.26
C ALA A 40 -7.69 -12.45 0.85
N LEU A 41 -6.40 -12.29 0.54
CA LEU A 41 -5.28 -12.63 1.41
C LEU A 41 -4.78 -11.45 2.26
N ASP A 42 -5.16 -10.22 1.92
CA ASP A 42 -4.79 -8.98 2.64
C ASP A 42 -5.25 -9.02 4.10
N PRO A 43 -4.33 -8.98 5.08
CA PRO A 43 -4.66 -8.92 6.51
C PRO A 43 -5.46 -7.65 6.90
N GLY A 44 -5.26 -6.55 6.18
CA GLY A 44 -6.05 -5.32 6.33
C GLY A 44 -7.37 -5.33 5.56
N GLY A 45 -7.63 -6.42 4.84
CA GLY A 45 -8.81 -6.66 4.01
C GLY A 45 -10.03 -7.12 4.79
N GLY A 46 -10.75 -8.07 4.18
CA GLY A 46 -11.92 -8.72 4.77
C GLY A 46 -13.25 -8.04 4.46
N ARG A 47 -14.33 -8.77 4.73
CA ARG A 47 -15.70 -8.45 4.35
C ARG A 47 -16.11 -7.00 4.64
N GLY A 48 -15.83 -6.52 5.86
CA GLY A 48 -16.19 -5.16 6.26
C GLY A 48 -15.53 -4.08 5.41
N ARG A 49 -14.26 -4.28 5.01
CA ARG A 49 -13.56 -3.34 4.12
C ARG A 49 -14.12 -3.43 2.70
N LEU A 50 -14.34 -4.65 2.19
CA LEU A 50 -14.90 -4.87 0.83
C LEU A 50 -16.22 -4.12 0.63
N LEU A 51 -17.15 -4.26 1.58
CA LEU A 51 -18.44 -3.55 1.53
C LEU A 51 -18.29 -2.03 1.58
N ARG A 52 -17.39 -1.50 2.43
CA ARG A 52 -17.14 -0.06 2.48
C ARG A 52 -16.53 0.48 1.19
N THR A 53 -15.88 -0.37 0.41
CA THR A 53 -15.30 -0.03 -0.90
C THR A 53 -16.23 -0.37 -2.08
N GLY A 54 -17.51 -0.65 -1.82
CA GLY A 54 -18.53 -0.81 -2.86
C GLY A 54 -18.63 -2.19 -3.49
N TRP A 55 -18.02 -3.22 -2.89
CA TRP A 55 -18.21 -4.60 -3.35
C TRP A 55 -19.62 -5.10 -3.05
N CYS A 56 -20.16 -5.93 -3.93
CA CYS A 56 -21.42 -6.63 -3.69
C CYS A 56 -21.29 -7.58 -2.48
N PRO A 57 -22.33 -7.72 -1.64
CA PRO A 57 -22.30 -8.63 -0.49
C PRO A 57 -21.92 -10.06 -0.86
N GLU A 58 -22.44 -10.57 -1.98
CA GLU A 58 -22.21 -11.94 -2.45
C GLU A 58 -20.72 -12.18 -2.75
N ASP A 59 -20.07 -11.23 -3.42
CA ASP A 59 -18.63 -11.30 -3.72
C ASP A 59 -17.79 -11.18 -2.45
N ALA A 60 -18.20 -10.33 -1.50
CA ALA A 60 -17.49 -10.14 -0.25
C ALA A 60 -17.49 -11.40 0.64
N GLU A 61 -18.53 -12.24 0.54
CA GLU A 61 -18.60 -13.55 1.20
C GLU A 61 -17.86 -14.66 0.43
N ALA A 62 -17.94 -14.64 -0.90
CA ALA A 62 -17.32 -15.67 -1.74
C ALA A 62 -15.79 -15.57 -1.76
N LEU A 63 -15.25 -14.35 -1.68
CA LEU A 63 -13.83 -14.08 -1.91
C LEU A 63 -12.90 -14.80 -0.91
N PRO A 64 -13.13 -14.79 0.42
CA PRO A 64 -12.28 -15.54 1.36
C PRO A 64 -12.29 -17.06 1.10
N THR A 65 -13.46 -17.60 0.75
CA THR A 65 -13.62 -19.04 0.45
C THR A 65 -12.83 -19.44 -0.79
N SER A 66 -12.70 -18.55 -1.78
CA SER A 66 -11.97 -18.82 -3.03
C SER A 66 -10.48 -19.14 -2.86
N VAL A 67 -9.89 -18.82 -1.69
CA VAL A 67 -8.47 -19.07 -1.37
C VAL A 67 -8.27 -20.04 -0.20
N ALA A 68 -9.34 -20.56 0.40
CA ALA A 68 -9.27 -21.36 1.63
C ALA A 68 -8.42 -22.63 1.48
N ASP A 69 -8.60 -23.35 0.36
CA ASP A 69 -7.89 -24.62 0.09
C ASP A 69 -6.54 -24.43 -0.61
N ARG A 70 -6.00 -23.19 -0.59
CA ARG A 70 -4.80 -22.80 -1.34
C ARG A 70 -3.77 -22.14 -0.42
N PRO A 71 -3.19 -22.90 0.53
CA PRO A 71 -2.30 -22.35 1.55
C PRO A 71 -1.04 -21.70 0.95
N ASP A 72 -0.61 -22.16 -0.22
CA ASP A 72 0.54 -21.63 -0.95
C ASP A 72 0.36 -20.17 -1.38
N LEU A 73 -0.87 -19.70 -1.58
CA LEU A 73 -1.14 -18.33 -2.00
C LEU A 73 -0.74 -17.31 -0.94
N ARG A 74 -0.85 -17.67 0.35
CA ARG A 74 -0.46 -16.78 1.45
C ARG A 74 1.06 -16.58 1.47
N ASP A 75 1.84 -17.62 1.18
CA ASP A 75 3.30 -17.50 1.04
C ASP A 75 3.70 -16.62 -0.15
N ARG A 76 3.02 -16.79 -1.29
CA ARG A 76 3.20 -15.94 -2.47
C ARG A 76 2.86 -14.49 -2.16
N TRP A 77 1.76 -14.23 -1.45
CA TRP A 77 1.34 -12.89 -1.06
C TRP A 77 2.39 -12.23 -0.18
N ARG A 78 2.90 -12.93 0.84
CA ARG A 78 4.00 -12.43 1.68
C ARG A 78 5.28 -12.16 0.88
N ARG A 79 5.57 -12.97 -0.14
CA ARG A 79 6.71 -12.74 -1.03
C ARG A 79 6.50 -11.49 -1.90
N ALA A 80 5.27 -11.24 -2.36
CA ALA A 80 4.93 -10.03 -3.08
C ALA A 80 5.07 -8.78 -2.20
N GLU A 81 4.59 -8.82 -0.94
CA GLU A 81 4.79 -7.72 0.02
C GLU A 81 6.27 -7.41 0.21
N ARG A 82 7.10 -8.42 0.53
CA ARG A 82 8.55 -8.21 0.69
C ARG A 82 9.19 -7.61 -0.56
N SER A 83 8.86 -8.14 -1.74
CA SER A 83 9.40 -7.61 -3.00
C SER A 83 8.91 -6.19 -3.30
N THR A 84 7.73 -5.82 -2.81
CA THR A 84 7.19 -4.46 -2.91
C THR A 84 8.01 -3.53 -2.05
N ASP A 85 8.23 -3.90 -0.79
CA ASP A 85 8.97 -3.09 0.17
C ASP A 85 10.44 -2.93 -0.27
N ASP A 86 11.10 -4.04 -0.65
CA ASP A 86 12.49 -4.02 -1.15
C ASP A 86 12.67 -3.04 -2.33
N ARG A 87 11.72 -3.04 -3.29
CA ARG A 87 11.78 -2.15 -4.46
C ARG A 87 11.32 -0.73 -4.17
N PHE A 88 10.47 -0.56 -3.19
CA PHE A 88 10.06 0.75 -2.75
C PHE A 88 11.22 1.45 -2.03
N ASP A 89 12.02 0.72 -1.26
CA ASP A 89 13.21 1.22 -0.56
C ASP A 89 14.33 1.69 -1.50
N ASP A 90 14.37 1.20 -2.74
CA ASP A 90 15.25 1.73 -3.79
C ASP A 90 14.92 3.20 -4.15
N ALA A 91 13.66 3.63 -3.98
CA ALA A 91 13.24 5.00 -4.33
C ALA A 91 13.87 6.07 -3.41
N PRO A 92 13.81 5.97 -2.07
CA PRO A 92 14.54 6.88 -1.18
C PRO A 92 16.05 6.60 -1.13
N ALA A 93 16.56 5.53 -1.76
CA ALA A 93 17.99 5.22 -1.75
C ALA A 93 18.85 6.32 -2.40
N VAL A 94 18.28 7.13 -3.31
CA VAL A 94 18.93 8.27 -3.96
C VAL A 94 19.29 9.41 -3.01
N LEU A 95 18.61 9.48 -1.85
CA LEU A 95 18.86 10.49 -0.84
C LEU A 95 20.13 10.15 -0.03
N THR A 96 20.75 11.14 0.59
CA THR A 96 21.75 10.92 1.63
C THR A 96 21.10 10.42 2.92
N GLY A 97 21.90 9.92 3.86
CA GLY A 97 21.38 9.53 5.18
C GLY A 97 20.71 10.69 5.93
N ALA A 98 21.25 11.90 5.82
CA ALA A 98 20.67 13.11 6.42
C ALA A 98 19.33 13.50 5.76
N GLU A 99 19.27 13.45 4.43
CA GLU A 99 18.03 13.75 3.69
C GLU A 99 16.93 12.72 3.96
N ARG A 100 17.28 11.43 4.10
CA ARG A 100 16.31 10.40 4.50
C ARG A 100 15.75 10.63 5.90
N ALA A 101 16.60 11.00 6.85
CA ALA A 101 16.18 11.30 8.22
C ALA A 101 15.26 12.53 8.25
N GLU A 102 15.64 13.61 7.57
CA GLU A 102 14.78 14.79 7.46
C GLU A 102 13.45 14.43 6.77
N PHE A 103 13.47 13.67 5.68
CA PHE A 103 12.26 13.25 4.98
C PHE A 103 11.31 12.45 5.89
N ALA A 104 11.83 11.48 6.64
CA ALA A 104 11.05 10.70 7.60
C ALA A 104 10.46 11.58 8.71
N ASP A 105 11.25 12.48 9.30
CA ASP A 105 10.80 13.39 10.34
C ASP A 105 9.67 14.31 9.84
N ARG A 106 9.78 14.82 8.61
CA ARG A 106 8.75 15.68 8.00
C ARG A 106 7.46 14.92 7.71
N LEU A 107 7.53 13.63 7.36
CA LEU A 107 6.37 12.78 7.12
C LEU A 107 5.65 12.38 8.41
N LEU A 108 6.41 12.09 9.46
CA LEU A 108 5.89 11.62 10.74
C LEU A 108 5.50 12.77 11.69
N ALA A 109 5.92 14.00 11.40
CA ALA A 109 5.58 15.16 12.19
C ALA A 109 4.04 15.29 12.30
N PRO A 110 3.47 15.33 13.51
CA PRO A 110 2.05 15.54 13.68
C PRO A 110 1.66 16.88 13.06
N ARG A 111 0.56 16.88 12.30
CA ARG A 111 -0.03 18.12 11.79
C ARG A 111 -0.25 19.06 13.00
N PRO A 112 0.25 20.31 12.97
CA PRO A 112 -0.02 21.24 14.05
C PRO A 112 -1.55 21.41 14.19
N PRO A 113 -2.07 21.54 15.42
CA PRO A 113 -3.50 21.74 15.63
C PRO A 113 -3.96 22.94 14.79
N THR A 114 -5.03 22.75 14.03
CA THR A 114 -5.69 23.85 13.33
C THR A 114 -6.12 24.88 14.36
N ARG A 115 -5.49 26.05 14.36
CA ARG A 115 -6.01 27.22 15.08
C ARG A 115 -7.18 27.78 14.28
N GLY A 116 -8.38 27.81 14.89
CA GLY A 116 -9.58 28.47 14.37
C GLY A 116 -10.65 27.47 13.99
#